data_AF-A0A1G5Y6Q0-F1
#
_entry.id   AF-A0A1G5Y6Q0-F1
#
_cell.length_a   1.000
_cell.length_b   1.000
_cell.length_c   1.000
_cell.angle_alpha   90.00
_cell.angle_beta   90.00
_cell.angle_gamma   90.00
#
_symmetry.space_group_name_H-M   'P 1'
#
loop_
_entity.id
_entity.type
_entity.pdbx_description
1 polymer ?
#
loop_
_entity_poly.entity_id
_entity_poly.type
_entity_poly.pdbx_seq_one_letter_code
_entity_poly.pdbx_strand_id
1 'polypeptide(L)'
;MKRKFLVLGVMLSCLLSLSACGAESQSDASSNSKYPVGFFNQTAIENYAHAVEDNYFENWYLDGVTPENFEDELYVSLAMDIDKDEAQQAYYLRGVDESQYLVYKSGYTSWYKALKELGYGDSKSLADNLSISDVSYSFDKDGKLVVDATIQGTKHSAIMKIYLNNEFEPTDIGVTINKTTGERLENAGLNTLLGMGMAFAILIIISLIISLFPIFFGGKKKKKESDKEITKKAMDNTINQIAEQEGLSGDAELVAVIAAAIAAYEGSASTDGFQVRSIRKVSKNWKR
;
A
#
# COMPACT_ATOMS: atom_id res chain seq x y z
N MET A 1 -4.83 -12.68 -39.75
CA MET A 1 -5.38 -13.37 -38.56
C MET A 1 -4.31 -13.81 -37.56
N LYS A 2 -3.15 -14.35 -37.98
CA LYS A 2 -2.11 -14.89 -37.06
C LYS A 2 -1.55 -13.89 -36.03
N ARG A 3 -1.43 -12.60 -36.35
CA ARG A 3 -0.95 -11.57 -35.39
C ARG A 3 -1.94 -11.25 -34.26
N LYS A 4 -3.25 -11.41 -34.48
CA LYS A 4 -4.26 -11.15 -33.44
C LYS A 4 -4.31 -12.26 -32.39
N PHE A 5 -4.07 -13.51 -32.79
CA PHE A 5 -3.97 -14.65 -31.87
C PHE A 5 -2.69 -14.61 -31.00
N LEU A 6 -1.58 -14.10 -31.55
CA LEU A 6 -0.33 -13.96 -30.80
C LEU A 6 -0.45 -12.89 -29.69
N VAL A 7 -1.11 -11.76 -29.96
CA VAL A 7 -1.36 -10.72 -28.95
C VAL A 7 -2.32 -11.21 -27.86
N LEU A 8 -3.33 -11.99 -28.23
CA LEU A 8 -4.26 -12.59 -27.26
C LEU A 8 -3.57 -13.62 -26.35
N GLY A 9 -2.66 -14.43 -26.91
CA GLY A 9 -1.88 -15.42 -26.15
C GLY A 9 -0.90 -14.79 -25.17
N VAL A 10 -0.24 -13.69 -25.55
CA VAL A 10 0.69 -12.96 -24.67
C VAL A 10 -0.06 -12.29 -23.52
N MET A 11 -1.20 -11.66 -23.78
CA MET A 11 -2.05 -11.08 -22.73
C MET A 11 -2.59 -12.14 -21.76
N LEU A 12 -2.95 -13.32 -22.25
CA LEU A 12 -3.43 -14.42 -21.42
C LEU A 12 -2.31 -15.04 -20.58
N SER A 13 -1.08 -15.15 -21.10
CA SER A 13 0.08 -15.60 -20.31
C SER A 13 0.46 -14.60 -19.22
N CYS A 14 0.34 -13.30 -19.48
CA CYS A 14 0.58 -12.27 -18.46
C CYS A 14 -0.47 -12.30 -17.36
N LEU A 15 -1.73 -12.68 -17.65
CA LEU A 15 -2.78 -12.81 -16.65
C LEU A 15 -2.64 -14.08 -15.79
N LEU A 16 -2.08 -15.16 -16.33
CA LEU A 16 -1.89 -16.43 -15.60
C LEU A 16 -0.60 -16.47 -14.77
N SER A 17 0.39 -15.61 -15.06
CA SER A 17 1.63 -15.53 -14.28
C SER A 17 1.50 -14.75 -12.96
N LEU A 18 0.37 -14.09 -12.70
CA LEU A 18 0.13 -13.36 -11.44
C LEU A 18 -0.41 -14.24 -10.30
N SER A 19 -0.79 -15.50 -10.55
CA SER A 19 -1.38 -16.39 -9.54
C SER A 19 -0.39 -17.31 -8.82
N ALA A 20 0.91 -16.99 -8.83
CA ALA A 20 1.91 -17.73 -8.05
C ALA A 20 2.15 -17.06 -6.68
N CYS A 21 1.14 -17.07 -5.81
CA CYS A 21 1.39 -16.89 -4.38
C CYS A 21 1.85 -18.25 -3.85
N GLY A 22 3.14 -18.37 -3.54
CA GLY A 22 3.75 -19.60 -3.06
C GLY A 22 3.06 -20.08 -1.79
N ALA A 23 2.79 -21.39 -1.72
CA ALA A 23 2.32 -22.04 -0.51
C ALA A 23 3.33 -21.82 0.62
N GLU A 24 2.85 -21.34 1.76
CA GLU A 24 3.64 -21.27 2.99
C GLU A 24 3.95 -22.69 3.46
N SER A 25 5.24 -22.99 3.59
CA SER A 25 5.71 -24.18 4.28
C SER A 25 5.49 -23.99 5.78
N GLN A 26 4.53 -24.72 6.35
CA GLN A 26 4.45 -24.91 7.80
C GLN A 26 5.77 -25.58 8.25
N SER A 27 6.59 -24.83 8.96
CA SER A 27 7.74 -25.39 9.67
C SER A 27 7.26 -25.96 10.99
N ASP A 28 7.60 -27.21 11.27
CA ASP A 28 7.14 -27.93 12.46
C ASP A 28 7.53 -27.16 13.73
N ALA A 29 6.51 -26.85 14.55
CA ALA A 29 6.57 -26.05 15.77
C ALA A 29 7.54 -26.58 16.85
N SER A 30 8.16 -27.75 16.65
CA SER A 30 9.08 -28.37 17.60
C SER A 30 10.57 -28.03 17.40
N SER A 31 10.93 -27.22 16.38
CA SER A 31 12.34 -26.98 16.02
C SER A 31 12.87 -25.56 16.23
N ASN A 32 12.01 -24.60 16.62
CA ASN A 32 12.45 -23.22 16.83
C ASN A 32 12.96 -23.00 18.26
N SER A 33 14.27 -22.96 18.45
CA SER A 33 14.92 -22.78 19.76
C SER A 33 14.59 -21.44 20.43
N LYS A 34 14.10 -20.45 19.68
CA LYS A 34 13.69 -19.14 20.23
C LYS A 34 12.34 -19.19 20.95
N TYR A 35 11.51 -20.21 20.70
CA TYR A 35 10.16 -20.33 21.26
C TYR A 35 10.00 -21.68 21.97
N PRO A 36 10.49 -21.80 23.21
CA PRO A 36 10.44 -23.08 23.92
C PRO A 36 8.99 -23.45 24.22
N VAL A 37 8.59 -24.66 23.81
CA VAL A 37 7.21 -25.18 23.94
C VAL A 37 6.65 -25.20 25.37
N GLY A 38 7.53 -25.15 26.39
CA GLY A 38 7.10 -25.02 27.79
C GLY A 38 6.47 -23.67 28.12
N PHE A 39 6.90 -22.60 27.42
CA PHE A 39 6.37 -21.24 27.59
C PHE A 39 5.39 -20.87 26.46
N PHE A 40 5.67 -21.31 25.24
CA PHE A 40 4.86 -21.04 24.04
C PHE A 40 4.08 -22.29 23.67
N ASN A 41 2.97 -22.53 24.37
CA ASN A 41 2.06 -23.65 24.12
C ASN A 41 0.69 -23.15 23.66
N GLN A 42 -0.12 -24.07 23.12
CA GLN A 42 -1.46 -23.79 22.59
C GLN A 42 -2.34 -23.01 23.59
N THR A 43 -2.40 -23.44 24.85
CA THR A 43 -3.22 -22.77 25.88
C THR A 43 -2.75 -21.35 26.19
N ALA A 44 -1.44 -21.12 26.27
CA ALA A 44 -0.90 -19.77 26.47
C ALA A 44 -1.25 -18.85 25.29
N ILE A 45 -1.17 -19.38 24.06
CA ILE A 45 -1.50 -18.66 22.84
C ILE A 45 -3.00 -18.35 22.74
N GLU A 46 -3.86 -19.32 23.05
CA GLU A 46 -5.32 -19.14 23.14
C GLU A 46 -5.67 -18.04 24.15
N ASN A 47 -5.16 -18.15 25.37
CA ASN A 47 -5.40 -17.15 26.41
C ASN A 47 -4.92 -15.75 26.01
N TYR A 48 -3.80 -15.66 25.30
CA TYR A 48 -3.29 -14.39 24.81
C TYR A 48 -4.20 -13.78 23.74
N ALA A 49 -4.65 -14.57 22.77
CA ALA A 49 -5.57 -14.11 21.73
C ALA A 49 -6.88 -13.59 22.35
N HIS A 50 -7.45 -14.34 23.30
CA HIS A 50 -8.64 -13.92 24.08
C HIS A 50 -8.37 -12.64 24.87
N ALA A 51 -7.21 -12.52 25.53
CA ALA A 51 -6.88 -11.31 26.27
C ALA A 51 -6.79 -10.07 25.36
N VAL A 52 -6.23 -10.21 24.16
CA VAL A 52 -6.16 -9.09 23.21
C VAL A 52 -7.55 -8.65 22.76
N GLU A 53 -8.44 -9.59 22.45
CA GLU A 53 -9.77 -9.27 21.93
C GLU A 53 -10.74 -8.86 23.04
N ASP A 54 -10.94 -9.73 24.03
CA ASP A 54 -11.94 -9.57 25.09
C ASP A 54 -11.49 -8.56 26.16
N ASN A 55 -10.24 -8.67 26.63
CA ASN A 55 -9.78 -7.87 27.78
C ASN A 55 -9.24 -6.49 27.39
N TYR A 56 -8.70 -6.33 26.18
CA TYR A 56 -8.16 -5.06 25.71
C TYR A 56 -9.09 -4.40 24.70
N PHE A 57 -9.22 -4.94 23.48
CA PHE A 57 -9.93 -4.24 22.41
C PHE A 57 -11.40 -4.01 22.71
N GLU A 58 -12.12 -5.04 23.17
CA GLU A 58 -13.53 -4.90 23.52
C GLU A 58 -13.73 -3.89 24.66
N ASN A 59 -12.97 -4.00 25.74
CA ASN A 59 -13.09 -3.07 26.87
C ASN A 59 -12.77 -1.63 26.47
N TRP A 60 -11.70 -1.39 25.72
CA TRP A 60 -11.39 -0.04 25.20
C TRP A 60 -12.54 0.51 24.36
N TYR A 61 -13.15 -0.33 23.52
CA TYR A 61 -14.31 0.07 22.73
C TYR A 61 -15.52 0.44 23.60
N LEU A 62 -15.82 -0.38 24.61
CA LEU A 62 -16.92 -0.14 25.55
C LEU A 62 -16.69 1.11 26.40
N ASP A 63 -15.44 1.43 26.71
CA ASP A 63 -15.02 2.64 27.42
C ASP A 63 -15.04 3.89 26.50
N GLY A 64 -15.33 3.73 25.21
CA GLY A 64 -15.47 4.84 24.26
C GLY A 64 -14.17 5.25 23.58
N VAL A 65 -13.14 4.40 23.62
CA VAL A 65 -11.92 4.60 22.84
C VAL A 65 -12.23 4.41 21.36
N THR A 66 -11.83 5.36 20.53
CA THR A 66 -11.89 5.33 19.08
C THR A 66 -10.46 5.48 18.51
N PRO A 67 -10.23 5.18 17.23
CA PRO A 67 -8.92 5.42 16.61
C PRO A 67 -8.45 6.89 16.71
N GLU A 68 -9.38 7.84 16.85
CA GLU A 68 -9.09 9.27 16.94
C GLU A 68 -8.61 9.73 18.31
N ASN A 69 -9.15 9.19 19.41
CA ASN A 69 -8.73 9.52 20.79
C ASN A 69 -7.80 8.47 21.40
N PHE A 70 -7.44 7.40 20.68
CA PHE A 70 -6.61 6.30 21.19
C PHE A 70 -5.32 6.77 21.86
N GLU A 71 -4.67 7.79 21.31
CA GLU A 71 -3.44 8.36 21.87
C GLU A 71 -3.70 9.02 23.22
N ASP A 72 -4.72 9.87 23.29
CA ASP A 72 -5.08 10.60 24.50
C ASP A 72 -5.47 9.64 25.65
N GLU A 73 -6.16 8.55 25.32
CA GLU A 73 -6.68 7.60 26.30
C GLU A 73 -5.64 6.55 26.74
N LEU A 74 -4.77 6.08 25.84
CA LEU A 74 -3.97 4.86 26.07
C LEU A 74 -2.46 5.03 25.96
N TYR A 75 -1.94 6.18 25.51
CA TYR A 75 -0.49 6.37 25.32
C TYR A 75 0.27 6.16 26.64
N VAL A 76 -0.20 6.74 27.74
CA VAL A 76 0.49 6.61 29.03
C VAL A 76 0.52 5.16 29.49
N SER A 77 -0.59 4.42 29.39
CA SER A 77 -0.66 3.03 29.85
C SER A 77 0.10 2.04 28.97
N LEU A 78 0.25 2.33 27.67
CA LEU A 78 0.88 1.42 26.71
C LEU A 78 2.34 1.76 26.40
N ALA A 79 2.74 3.03 26.54
CA ALA A 79 4.08 3.48 26.17
C ALA A 79 4.98 3.83 27.37
N MET A 80 4.41 4.10 28.56
CA MET A 80 5.20 4.54 29.71
C MET A 80 5.30 3.46 30.78
N ASP A 81 6.53 3.12 31.18
CA ASP A 81 6.79 2.31 32.38
C ASP A 81 6.86 3.25 33.58
N ILE A 82 5.82 3.25 34.40
CA ILE A 82 5.68 4.12 35.57
C ILE A 82 5.73 3.26 36.84
N ASP A 83 6.74 3.49 37.67
CA ASP A 83 6.82 2.93 39.00
C ASP A 83 6.01 3.76 39.99
N LYS A 84 5.47 3.10 41.01
CA LYS A 84 4.74 3.76 42.09
C LYS A 84 5.42 3.44 43.42
N ASP A 85 5.99 4.46 44.03
CA ASP A 85 6.43 4.36 45.42
C ASP A 85 5.25 4.64 46.34
N GLU A 86 4.69 3.56 46.89
CA GLU A 86 3.54 3.63 47.79
C GLU A 86 3.86 4.34 49.12
N ALA A 87 5.11 4.30 49.57
CA ALA A 87 5.52 4.93 50.82
C ALA A 87 5.62 6.46 50.68
N GLN A 88 6.02 6.94 49.50
CA GLN A 88 6.14 8.38 49.21
C GLN A 88 4.94 8.94 48.44
N GLN A 89 3.99 8.09 48.02
CA GLN A 89 2.88 8.44 47.12
C GLN A 89 3.38 9.17 45.85
N ALA A 90 4.54 8.76 45.35
CA ALA A 90 5.21 9.37 44.21
C ALA A 90 5.24 8.41 43.02
N TYR A 91 5.12 8.97 41.82
CA TYR A 91 5.21 8.25 40.56
C TYR A 91 6.54 8.57 39.87
N TYR A 92 7.23 7.56 39.38
CA TYR A 92 8.52 7.70 38.70
C TYR A 92 8.47 7.06 37.32
N LEU A 93 8.77 7.84 36.29
CA LEU A 93 8.94 7.32 34.93
C LEU A 93 10.26 6.55 34.84
N ARG A 94 10.19 5.25 34.60
CA ARG A 94 11.35 4.37 34.41
C ARG A 94 11.84 4.38 32.96
N GLY A 95 10.91 4.47 32.01
CA GLY A 95 11.22 4.48 30.59
C GLY A 95 9.98 4.74 29.74
N VAL A 96 10.23 5.01 28.46
CA VAL A 96 9.20 5.12 27.43
C VAL A 96 9.57 4.18 26.29
N ASP A 97 8.66 3.28 25.94
CA ASP A 97 8.76 2.42 24.77
C ASP A 97 7.46 2.49 23.96
N GLU A 98 7.52 3.09 22.78
CA GLU A 98 6.36 3.26 21.92
C GLU A 98 6.01 2.01 21.11
N SER A 99 6.85 0.98 21.13
CA SER A 99 6.68 -0.22 20.29
C SER A 99 5.33 -0.88 20.54
N GLN A 100 4.99 -1.14 21.82
CA GLN A 100 3.72 -1.75 22.20
C GLN A 100 2.54 -0.83 21.85
N TYR A 101 2.64 0.46 22.18
CA TYR A 101 1.62 1.45 21.83
C TYR A 101 1.29 1.45 20.33
N LEU A 102 2.30 1.45 19.46
CA LEU A 102 2.11 1.46 18.01
C LEU A 102 1.43 0.18 17.51
N VAL A 103 1.84 -0.97 18.04
CA VAL A 103 1.27 -2.28 17.67
C VAL A 103 -0.19 -2.38 18.09
N TYR A 104 -0.51 -2.04 19.35
CA TYR A 104 -1.89 -2.04 19.83
C TYR A 104 -2.75 -0.99 19.15
N LYS A 105 -2.22 0.21 18.84
CA LYS A 105 -2.94 1.24 18.05
C LYS A 105 -3.30 0.73 16.66
N SER A 106 -2.36 0.09 15.97
CA SER A 106 -2.59 -0.51 14.65
C SER A 106 -3.64 -1.63 14.73
N GLY A 107 -3.46 -2.56 15.67
CA GLY A 107 -4.36 -3.69 15.89
C GLY A 107 -5.77 -3.25 16.23
N TYR A 108 -5.91 -2.36 17.21
CA TYR A 108 -7.20 -1.81 17.63
C TYR A 108 -7.88 -1.07 16.49
N THR A 109 -7.14 -0.25 15.73
CA THR A 109 -7.69 0.46 14.57
C THR A 109 -8.23 -0.52 13.52
N SER A 110 -7.52 -1.63 13.27
CA SER A 110 -7.96 -2.67 12.34
C SER A 110 -9.21 -3.39 12.84
N TRP A 111 -9.23 -3.78 14.12
CA TRP A 111 -10.36 -4.44 14.78
C TRP A 111 -11.59 -3.53 14.80
N TYR A 112 -11.43 -2.25 15.20
CA TYR A 112 -12.49 -1.25 15.24
C TYR A 112 -13.15 -1.03 13.87
N LYS A 113 -12.35 -0.97 12.81
CA LYS A 113 -12.87 -0.88 11.43
C LYS A 113 -13.62 -2.13 11.00
N ALA A 114 -13.17 -3.30 11.47
CA ALA A 114 -13.78 -4.60 11.16
C ALA A 114 -15.15 -4.79 11.83
N LEU A 115 -15.36 -4.22 13.03
CA LEU A 115 -16.59 -4.38 13.83
C LEU A 115 -17.89 -4.24 13.01
N LYS A 116 -17.99 -3.20 12.17
CA LYS A 116 -19.21 -2.95 11.38
C LYS A 116 -19.51 -4.08 10.39
N GLU A 117 -18.47 -4.65 9.79
CA GLU A 117 -18.57 -5.74 8.82
C GLU A 117 -18.77 -7.08 9.53
N LEU A 118 -18.10 -7.31 10.67
CA LEU A 118 -18.34 -8.47 11.55
C LEU A 118 -19.79 -8.57 12.01
N GLY A 119 -20.37 -7.43 12.41
CA GLY A 119 -21.73 -7.30 12.91
C GLY A 119 -21.90 -7.76 14.36
N TYR A 120 -22.34 -6.86 15.23
CA TYR A 120 -22.43 -7.10 16.69
C TYR A 120 -23.70 -6.53 17.36
N GLY A 121 -24.68 -6.08 16.56
CA GLY A 121 -25.92 -5.51 17.07
C GLY A 121 -25.71 -4.08 17.60
N ASP A 122 -25.59 -3.95 18.92
CA ASP A 122 -25.23 -2.73 19.63
C ASP A 122 -24.08 -2.99 20.63
N SER A 123 -23.57 -1.94 21.28
CA SER A 123 -22.45 -2.06 22.22
C SER A 123 -22.76 -2.93 23.44
N LYS A 124 -24.02 -3.09 23.84
CA LYS A 124 -24.40 -3.92 24.99
C LYS A 124 -24.43 -5.40 24.66
N SER A 125 -24.62 -5.73 23.39
CA SER A 125 -24.60 -7.10 22.88
C SER A 125 -23.26 -7.50 22.25
N LEU A 126 -22.22 -6.66 22.39
CA LEU A 126 -20.92 -6.89 21.76
C LEU A 126 -20.29 -8.20 22.24
N ALA A 127 -20.13 -8.36 23.56
CA ALA A 127 -19.61 -9.57 24.21
C ALA A 127 -20.39 -10.86 23.86
N ASP A 128 -21.69 -10.75 23.61
CA ASP A 128 -22.54 -11.89 23.28
C ASP A 128 -22.45 -12.29 21.79
N ASN A 129 -22.00 -11.35 20.94
CA ASN A 129 -22.06 -11.46 19.47
C ASN A 129 -20.68 -11.52 18.80
N LEU A 130 -19.62 -11.11 19.48
CA LEU A 130 -18.23 -11.33 19.09
C LEU A 130 -17.62 -12.36 20.02
N SER A 131 -16.90 -13.31 19.43
CA SER A 131 -16.11 -14.27 20.20
C SER A 131 -15.01 -14.85 19.35
N ILE A 132 -13.88 -15.19 19.95
CA ILE A 132 -12.88 -16.03 19.30
C ILE A 132 -13.38 -17.48 19.26
N SER A 133 -13.49 -18.05 18.06
CA SER A 133 -14.00 -19.41 17.84
C SER A 133 -12.92 -20.45 17.62
N ASP A 134 -11.75 -20.04 17.11
CA ASP A 134 -10.63 -20.91 16.79
C ASP A 134 -9.32 -20.13 16.89
N VAL A 135 -8.28 -20.76 17.44
CA VAL A 135 -6.94 -20.17 17.52
C VAL A 135 -5.93 -21.20 17.05
N SER A 136 -5.14 -20.82 16.06
CA SER A 136 -4.01 -21.62 15.59
C SER A 136 -2.75 -20.79 15.59
N TYR A 137 -1.59 -21.44 15.60
CA TYR A 137 -0.32 -20.75 15.49
C TYR A 137 0.61 -21.45 14.51
N SER A 138 1.51 -20.66 13.95
CA SER A 138 2.51 -21.09 12.98
C SER A 138 3.77 -20.23 13.11
N PHE A 139 4.80 -20.56 12.34
CA PHE A 139 5.98 -19.72 12.20
C PHE A 139 6.05 -19.18 10.78
N ASP A 140 6.30 -17.88 10.65
CA ASP A 140 6.53 -17.25 9.34
C ASP A 140 7.90 -17.62 8.77
N LYS A 141 8.20 -17.06 7.58
CA LYS A 141 9.46 -17.29 6.87
C LYS A 141 10.70 -16.79 7.64
N ASP A 142 10.51 -15.85 8.55
CA ASP A 142 11.57 -15.29 9.40
C ASP A 142 11.67 -16.01 10.76
N GLY A 143 10.84 -17.03 10.97
CA GLY A 143 10.77 -17.82 12.20
C GLY A 143 10.13 -17.06 13.37
N LYS A 144 9.29 -16.06 13.10
CA LYS A 144 8.47 -15.38 14.11
C LYS A 144 7.17 -16.15 14.36
N LEU A 145 6.72 -16.16 15.61
CA LEU A 145 5.47 -16.81 15.98
C LEU A 145 4.30 -15.98 15.46
N VAL A 146 3.41 -16.62 14.69
CA VAL A 146 2.20 -16.01 14.15
C VAL A 146 1.00 -16.74 14.72
N VAL A 147 0.09 -16.00 15.34
CA VAL A 147 -1.16 -16.50 15.90
C VAL A 147 -2.30 -16.03 15.00
N ASP A 148 -3.10 -16.97 14.52
CA ASP A 148 -4.31 -16.71 13.76
C ASP A 148 -5.52 -17.04 14.64
N ALA A 149 -6.20 -16.01 15.13
CA ALA A 149 -7.41 -16.12 15.92
C ALA A 149 -8.64 -15.73 15.07
N THR A 150 -9.61 -16.65 14.95
CA THR A 150 -10.84 -16.40 14.20
C THR A 150 -11.85 -15.72 15.10
N ILE A 151 -12.17 -14.47 14.81
CA ILE A 151 -13.25 -13.71 15.45
C ILE A 151 -14.55 -14.02 14.70
N GLN A 152 -15.53 -14.57 15.40
CA GLN A 152 -16.85 -14.85 14.88
C GLN A 152 -17.79 -13.67 15.21
N GLY A 153 -18.30 -13.01 14.17
CA GLY A 153 -19.39 -12.03 14.28
C GLY A 153 -20.72 -12.57 13.73
N THR A 154 -21.76 -11.76 13.81
CA THR A 154 -23.13 -12.12 13.34
C THR A 154 -23.31 -12.08 11.82
N LYS A 155 -22.47 -11.32 11.10
CA LYS A 155 -22.51 -11.18 9.63
C LYS A 155 -21.34 -11.88 8.94
N HIS A 156 -20.14 -11.63 9.44
CA HIS A 156 -18.90 -12.20 8.92
C HIS A 156 -18.01 -12.69 10.07
N SER A 157 -17.09 -13.59 9.75
CA SER A 157 -15.92 -13.87 10.58
C SER A 157 -14.75 -12.99 10.14
N ALA A 158 -13.76 -12.79 11.00
CA ALA A 158 -12.48 -12.18 10.68
C ALA A 158 -11.32 -13.02 11.23
N ILE A 159 -10.14 -12.86 10.65
CA ILE A 159 -8.89 -13.39 11.22
C ILE A 159 -8.16 -12.23 11.85
N MET A 160 -7.98 -12.30 13.17
CA MET A 160 -7.01 -11.50 13.91
C MET A 160 -5.67 -12.23 13.88
N LYS A 161 -4.72 -11.67 13.16
CA LYS A 161 -3.35 -12.17 13.03
C LYS A 161 -2.44 -11.39 13.96
N ILE A 162 -1.75 -12.08 14.86
CA ILE A 162 -0.85 -11.48 15.86
C ILE A 162 0.55 -12.07 15.67
N TYR A 163 1.54 -11.21 15.48
CA TYR A 163 2.95 -11.60 15.41
C TYR A 163 3.61 -11.39 16.76
N LEU A 164 4.14 -12.45 17.36
CA LEU A 164 4.79 -12.42 18.66
C LEU A 164 6.30 -12.59 18.53
N ASN A 165 7.05 -11.83 19.35
CA ASN A 165 8.47 -12.09 19.57
C ASN A 165 8.67 -13.19 20.63
N ASN A 166 9.93 -13.54 20.89
CA ASN A 166 10.32 -14.54 21.87
C ASN A 166 10.22 -14.07 23.34
N GLU A 167 9.79 -12.84 23.58
CA GLU A 167 9.47 -12.27 24.90
C GLU A 167 7.95 -12.28 25.17
N PHE A 168 7.16 -12.86 24.25
CA PHE A 168 5.70 -12.90 24.31
C PHE A 168 5.05 -11.51 24.11
N GLU A 169 5.77 -10.58 23.49
CA GLU A 169 5.27 -9.25 23.15
C GLU A 169 4.81 -9.20 21.69
N PRO A 170 3.71 -8.48 21.40
CA PRO A 170 3.20 -8.34 20.06
C PRO A 170 4.07 -7.36 19.27
N THR A 171 4.45 -7.77 18.07
CA THR A 171 5.22 -6.98 17.10
C THR A 171 4.37 -6.46 15.95
N ASP A 172 3.22 -7.08 15.71
CA ASP A 172 2.19 -6.61 14.78
C ASP A 172 0.85 -7.29 15.12
N ILE A 173 -0.25 -6.55 14.97
CA ILE A 173 -1.61 -7.07 15.13
C ILE A 173 -2.45 -6.50 13.98
N GLY A 174 -3.16 -7.37 13.27
CA GLY A 174 -4.05 -6.97 12.19
C GLY A 174 -5.31 -7.83 12.14
N VAL A 175 -6.44 -7.21 11.80
CA VAL A 175 -7.74 -7.89 11.68
C VAL A 175 -8.24 -7.80 10.25
N THR A 176 -8.47 -8.96 9.62
CA THR A 176 -8.95 -9.05 8.24
C THR A 176 -10.28 -9.78 8.16
N ILE A 177 -11.31 -9.14 7.60
CA ILE A 177 -12.62 -9.76 7.38
C ILE A 177 -12.53 -10.91 6.37
N ASN A 178 -13.09 -12.06 6.73
CA ASN A 178 -13.27 -13.19 5.82
C ASN A 178 -14.49 -12.94 4.94
N LYS A 179 -14.29 -12.25 3.82
CA LYS A 179 -15.31 -12.06 2.78
C LYS A 179 -15.44 -13.31 1.92
N THR A 180 -16.66 -13.63 1.53
CA THR A 180 -16.90 -14.72 0.58
C THR A 180 -16.27 -14.40 -0.78
N THR A 181 -15.97 -15.42 -1.59
CA THR A 181 -15.44 -15.21 -2.94
C THR A 181 -16.36 -14.34 -3.80
N GLY A 182 -17.67 -14.45 -3.62
CA GLY A 182 -18.67 -13.63 -4.31
C GLY A 182 -18.54 -12.15 -3.98
N GLU A 183 -18.48 -11.81 -2.69
CA GLU A 183 -18.33 -10.42 -2.24
C GLU A 183 -16.97 -9.83 -2.63
N ARG A 184 -15.90 -10.64 -2.60
CA ARG A 184 -14.58 -10.21 -3.08
C ARG A 184 -14.62 -9.90 -4.58
N LEU A 185 -15.30 -10.73 -5.35
CA LEU A 185 -15.48 -10.53 -6.79
C LEU A 185 -16.36 -9.31 -7.08
N GLU A 186 -17.43 -9.11 -6.32
CA GLU A 186 -18.30 -7.93 -6.45
C GLU A 186 -17.52 -6.64 -6.14
N ASN A 187 -16.80 -6.59 -5.02
CA ASN A 187 -15.97 -5.44 -4.66
C ASN A 187 -14.87 -5.18 -5.72
N ALA A 188 -14.22 -6.23 -6.23
CA ALA A 188 -13.25 -6.11 -7.31
C ALA A 188 -13.91 -5.62 -8.62
N GLY A 189 -15.12 -6.09 -8.91
CA GLY A 189 -15.93 -5.68 -10.06
C GLY A 189 -16.33 -4.21 -9.98
N LEU A 190 -16.80 -3.75 -8.82
CA LEU A 190 -17.14 -2.35 -8.56
C LEU A 190 -15.91 -1.44 -8.73
N ASN A 191 -14.76 -1.83 -8.20
CA ASN A 191 -13.51 -1.08 -8.39
C ASN A 191 -13.08 -1.04 -9.85
N THR A 192 -13.26 -2.14 -10.59
CA THR A 192 -12.98 -2.18 -12.04
C THR A 192 -13.92 -1.27 -12.82
N LEU A 193 -15.21 -1.26 -12.46
CA LEU A 193 -16.20 -0.40 -13.09
C LEU A 193 -15.95 1.09 -12.80
N LEU A 194 -15.61 1.44 -11.55
CA LEU A 194 -15.31 2.81 -11.16
C LEU A 194 -13.99 3.30 -11.75
N GLY A 195 -12.94 2.48 -11.72
CA GLY A 195 -11.63 2.84 -12.27
C GLY A 195 -11.62 2.79 -13.80
N MET A 196 -11.78 1.61 -14.37
CA MET A 196 -11.66 1.39 -15.82
C MET A 196 -12.92 1.82 -16.57
N GLY A 197 -14.11 1.57 -16.02
CA GLY A 197 -15.38 1.92 -16.67
C GLY A 197 -15.58 3.44 -16.83
N MET A 198 -15.16 4.25 -15.85
CA MET A 198 -15.21 5.71 -15.98
C MET A 198 -14.30 6.21 -17.11
N ALA A 199 -13.08 5.67 -17.23
CA ALA A 199 -12.18 6.02 -18.32
C ALA A 199 -12.80 5.69 -19.69
N PHE A 200 -13.43 4.53 -19.85
CA PHE A 200 -14.17 4.18 -21.06
C PHE A 200 -15.36 5.12 -21.33
N ALA A 201 -16.13 5.46 -20.30
CA ALA A 201 -17.28 6.36 -20.43
C ALA A 201 -16.85 7.76 -20.92
N ILE A 202 -15.78 8.32 -20.36
CA ILE A 202 -15.23 9.61 -20.79
C ILE A 202 -14.81 9.56 -22.26
N LEU A 203 -14.12 8.50 -22.69
CA LEU A 203 -13.70 8.35 -24.10
C LEU A 203 -14.89 8.26 -25.05
N ILE A 204 -15.95 7.55 -24.67
CA ILE A 204 -17.20 7.48 -25.45
C ILE A 204 -17.85 8.86 -25.55
N ILE A 205 -17.94 9.60 -24.45
CA ILE A 205 -18.51 10.96 -24.43
C ILE A 205 -17.71 11.90 -25.34
N ILE A 206 -16.37 11.92 -25.23
CA ILE A 206 -15.52 12.75 -26.08
C ILE A 206 -15.70 12.37 -27.56
N SER A 207 -15.77 11.08 -27.88
CA SER A 207 -16.03 10.59 -29.23
C SER A 207 -17.37 11.08 -29.78
N LEU A 208 -18.44 11.04 -28.98
CA LEU A 208 -19.76 11.56 -29.35
C LEU A 208 -19.74 13.07 -29.55
N ILE A 209 -19.09 13.83 -28.66
CA ILE A 209 -18.98 15.29 -28.80
C ILE A 209 -18.26 15.64 -30.12
N ILE A 210 -17.11 15.02 -30.40
CA ILE A 210 -16.37 15.20 -31.68
C ILE A 210 -17.25 14.86 -32.89
N SER A 211 -18.07 13.81 -32.80
CA SER A 211 -19.02 13.44 -33.85
C SER A 211 -20.15 14.45 -34.05
N LEU A 212 -20.52 15.22 -33.03
CA LEU A 212 -21.57 16.24 -33.07
C LEU A 212 -21.06 17.62 -33.54
N PHE A 213 -19.77 17.92 -33.37
CA PHE A 213 -19.15 19.15 -33.87
C PHE A 213 -19.48 19.48 -35.34
N PRO A 214 -19.43 18.55 -36.31
CA PRO A 214 -19.79 18.87 -37.69
C PRO A 214 -21.29 19.18 -37.90
N ILE A 215 -22.17 18.83 -36.98
CA ILE A 215 -23.60 19.15 -37.05
C ILE A 215 -23.83 20.58 -36.56
N PHE A 216 -23.20 20.98 -35.47
CA PHE A 216 -23.34 22.34 -34.91
C PHE A 216 -22.48 23.39 -35.64
N PHE A 217 -21.32 23.02 -36.16
CA PHE A 217 -20.39 23.91 -36.88
C PHE A 217 -20.35 23.66 -38.40
N GLY A 218 -21.26 22.84 -38.93
CA GLY A 218 -21.34 22.38 -40.33
C GLY A 218 -21.66 23.42 -41.40
N GLY A 219 -21.47 24.71 -41.11
CA GLY A 219 -21.67 25.81 -42.03
C GLY A 219 -20.38 26.40 -42.57
N LYS A 220 -19.48 25.59 -43.15
CA LYS A 220 -18.49 25.98 -44.18
C LYS A 220 -17.66 24.76 -44.59
N LYS A 221 -17.98 24.20 -45.76
CA LYS A 221 -17.12 23.23 -46.47
C LYS A 221 -15.77 23.88 -46.77
N LYS A 222 -14.80 23.77 -45.86
CA LYS A 222 -13.38 23.88 -46.24
C LYS A 222 -12.91 22.47 -46.61
N LYS A 223 -12.20 22.40 -47.75
CA LYS A 223 -11.57 21.21 -48.33
C LYS A 223 -11.07 20.25 -47.25
N LYS A 224 -11.35 18.96 -47.40
CA LYS A 224 -10.68 17.89 -46.66
C LYS A 224 -9.18 18.03 -46.88
N GLU A 225 -8.45 18.58 -45.91
CA GLU A 225 -7.02 18.26 -45.76
C GLU A 225 -6.95 16.76 -45.42
N SER A 226 -6.00 16.06 -46.03
CA SER A 226 -5.80 14.63 -45.86
C SER A 226 -5.40 14.31 -44.41
N ASP A 227 -5.76 13.14 -43.87
CA ASP A 227 -5.28 12.66 -42.55
C ASP A 227 -3.75 12.73 -42.43
N LYS A 228 -3.03 12.64 -43.56
CA LYS A 228 -1.57 12.82 -43.62
C LYS A 228 -1.12 14.23 -43.25
N GLU A 229 -1.92 15.25 -43.58
CA GLU A 229 -1.64 16.67 -43.30
C GLU A 229 -1.92 17.01 -41.84
N ILE A 230 -2.99 16.46 -41.26
CA ILE A 230 -3.35 16.62 -39.85
C ILE A 230 -2.32 15.94 -38.95
N THR A 231 -1.89 14.72 -39.30
CA THR A 231 -0.84 13.98 -38.56
C THR A 231 0.50 14.73 -38.60
N LYS A 232 0.83 15.35 -39.73
CA LYS A 232 2.07 16.11 -39.89
C LYS A 232 2.05 17.43 -39.11
N LYS A 233 0.92 18.16 -39.10
CA LYS A 233 0.75 19.37 -38.28
C LYS A 233 0.75 19.10 -36.77
N ALA A 234 0.20 17.95 -36.33
CA ALA A 234 0.26 17.53 -34.93
C ALA A 234 1.68 17.17 -34.50
N MET A 235 2.45 16.48 -35.36
CA MET A 235 3.86 16.18 -35.11
C MET A 235 4.73 17.44 -35.07
N ASP A 236 4.53 18.40 -35.98
CA ASP A 236 5.29 19.66 -36.00
C ASP A 236 5.00 20.53 -34.77
N ASN A 237 3.77 20.57 -34.26
CA ASN A 237 3.44 21.32 -33.03
C ASN A 237 4.09 20.72 -31.78
N THR A 238 4.10 19.38 -31.65
CA THR A 238 4.80 18.70 -30.56
C THR A 238 6.31 18.92 -30.64
N ILE A 239 6.89 18.91 -31.84
CA ILE A 239 8.32 19.18 -32.04
C ILE A 239 8.66 20.64 -31.71
N ASN A 240 7.80 21.61 -32.07
CA ASN A 240 8.00 23.01 -31.72
C ASN A 240 7.86 23.28 -30.22
N GLN A 241 6.91 22.65 -29.52
CA GLN A 241 6.80 22.77 -28.06
C GLN A 241 8.01 22.16 -27.34
N ILE A 242 8.57 21.06 -27.84
CA ILE A 242 9.81 20.47 -27.31
C ILE A 242 11.02 21.36 -27.61
N ALA A 243 11.06 22.03 -28.76
CA ALA A 243 12.15 22.94 -29.15
C ALA A 243 12.11 24.28 -28.41
N GLU A 244 10.93 24.76 -28.01
CA GLU A 244 10.75 26.04 -27.29
C GLU A 244 11.04 25.93 -25.79
N GLN A 245 11.05 24.71 -25.24
CA GLN A 245 11.29 24.45 -23.82
C GLN A 245 12.77 24.19 -23.45
N GLU A 246 13.66 24.02 -24.44
CA GLU A 246 15.12 24.03 -24.21
C GLU A 246 15.70 25.43 -24.42
N GLY A 247 15.41 26.31 -23.46
CA GLY A 247 16.24 27.48 -23.22
C GLY A 247 17.64 27.01 -22.82
N LEU A 248 18.64 27.33 -23.64
CA LEU A 248 20.09 27.04 -23.46
C LEU A 248 20.71 27.65 -22.17
N SER A 249 19.89 28.05 -21.21
CA SER A 249 20.25 28.67 -19.94
C SER A 249 20.42 27.66 -18.79
N GLY A 250 20.01 26.40 -18.97
CA GLY A 250 20.02 25.37 -17.92
C GLY A 250 21.29 24.52 -17.82
N ASP A 251 22.18 24.55 -18.81
CA ASP A 251 23.31 23.61 -18.87
C ASP A 251 24.58 24.09 -18.15
N ALA A 252 24.57 25.29 -17.55
CA ALA A 252 25.73 25.82 -16.84
C ALA A 252 26.14 24.93 -15.64
N GLU A 253 25.15 24.37 -14.94
CA GLU A 253 25.37 23.43 -13.83
C GLU A 253 25.96 22.11 -14.34
N LEU A 254 25.45 21.58 -15.45
CA LEU A 254 25.98 20.37 -16.10
C LEU A 254 27.42 20.58 -16.61
N VAL A 255 27.70 21.72 -17.24
CA VAL A 255 29.04 22.11 -17.69
C VAL A 255 30.01 22.21 -16.51
N ALA A 256 29.59 22.79 -15.38
CA ALA A 256 30.41 22.92 -14.19
C ALA A 256 30.74 21.57 -13.54
N VAL A 257 29.77 20.66 -13.42
CA VAL A 257 29.98 19.32 -12.85
C VAL A 257 30.91 18.48 -13.73
N ILE A 258 30.70 18.50 -15.05
CA ILE A 258 31.55 17.77 -16.00
C ILE A 258 32.98 18.34 -15.98
N ALA A 259 33.13 19.66 -15.91
CA ALA A 259 34.44 20.29 -15.84
C ALA A 259 35.17 19.96 -14.53
N ALA A 260 34.49 20.02 -13.38
CA ALA A 260 35.07 19.65 -12.10
C ALA A 260 35.51 18.17 -12.08
N ALA A 261 34.70 17.27 -12.64
CA ALA A 261 35.02 15.85 -12.70
C ALA A 261 36.26 15.55 -13.56
N ILE A 262 36.41 16.22 -14.71
CA ILE A 262 37.58 16.06 -15.59
C ILE A 262 38.83 16.65 -14.92
N ALA A 263 38.74 17.84 -14.33
CA ALA A 263 39.87 18.45 -13.62
C ALA A 263 40.36 17.58 -12.44
N ALA A 264 39.43 17.00 -11.68
CA ALA A 264 39.75 16.06 -10.60
C ALA A 264 40.42 14.78 -11.13
N TYR A 265 39.95 14.23 -12.26
CA TYR A 265 40.55 13.03 -12.85
C TYR A 265 41.95 13.28 -13.43
N GLU A 266 42.16 14.43 -14.06
CA GLU A 266 43.47 14.82 -14.61
C GLU A 266 44.45 15.37 -13.56
N GLY A 267 44.03 15.48 -12.30
CA GLY A 267 44.84 16.00 -11.20
C GLY A 267 45.16 17.50 -11.33
N SER A 268 44.38 18.24 -12.13
CA SER A 268 44.53 19.69 -12.32
C SER A 268 43.64 20.44 -11.35
N ALA A 269 44.17 21.51 -10.73
CA ALA A 269 43.40 22.39 -9.85
C ALA A 269 42.55 23.43 -10.62
N SER A 270 42.67 23.48 -11.95
CA SER A 270 41.93 24.42 -12.81
C SER A 270 41.25 23.72 -13.99
N THR A 271 40.10 24.25 -14.39
CA THR A 271 39.30 23.83 -15.56
C THR A 271 39.71 24.53 -16.86
N ASP A 272 40.75 25.39 -16.86
CA ASP A 272 41.16 26.18 -18.03
C ASP A 272 41.80 25.36 -19.17
N GLY A 273 42.13 24.08 -18.93
CA GLY A 273 42.74 23.19 -19.92
C GLY A 273 41.79 22.64 -20.97
N PHE A 274 40.47 22.77 -20.80
CA PHE A 274 39.46 22.17 -21.70
C PHE A 274 38.15 22.96 -21.67
N GLN A 275 37.33 22.79 -22.73
CA GLN A 275 36.03 23.46 -22.84
C GLN A 275 34.89 22.45 -23.04
N VAL A 276 33.91 22.47 -22.13
CA VAL A 276 32.71 21.64 -22.22
C VAL A 276 31.59 22.44 -22.90
N ARG A 277 31.01 21.89 -23.96
CA ARG A 277 29.88 22.48 -24.69
C ARG A 277 28.94 21.38 -25.19
N SER A 278 27.64 21.68 -25.19
CA SER A 278 26.65 20.79 -25.79
C SER A 278 26.86 20.71 -27.31
N ILE A 279 26.87 19.49 -27.86
CA ILE A 279 26.91 19.23 -29.31
C ILE A 279 25.65 18.47 -29.68
N ARG A 280 24.76 19.12 -30.42
CA ARG A 280 23.56 18.46 -30.96
C ARG A 280 23.81 17.91 -32.36
N LYS A 281 23.37 16.68 -32.58
CA LYS A 281 23.45 16.00 -33.87
C LYS A 281 22.44 16.61 -34.84
N VAL A 282 22.95 17.34 -35.84
CA VAL A 282 22.13 17.84 -36.96
C VAL A 282 21.74 16.66 -37.86
N SER A 283 20.45 16.53 -38.18
CA SER A 283 19.95 15.49 -39.09
C SER A 283 20.52 15.69 -40.51
N LYS A 284 20.97 14.60 -41.14
CA LYS A 284 21.59 14.56 -42.49
C LYS A 284 20.74 15.27 -43.55
N ASN A 285 21.02 16.54 -43.84
CA ASN A 285 20.65 17.26 -45.08
C ASN A 285 21.41 18.60 -45.23
N TRP A 286 22.67 18.67 -44.78
CA TRP A 286 23.45 19.91 -44.77
C TRP A 286 24.18 20.24 -46.08
N LYS A 287 24.06 19.40 -47.12
CA LYS A 287 24.56 19.72 -48.47
C LYS A 287 23.40 19.95 -49.43
N ARG A 288 23.07 21.22 -49.64
CA ARG A 288 22.64 21.77 -50.93
C ARG A 288 23.52 22.96 -51.24
#